data_AF-G2PGU4-F1
#
_entry.id   AF-G2PGU4-F1
#
_cell.length_a   1.000
_cell.length_b   1.000
_cell.length_c   1.000
_cell.angle_alpha   90.00
_cell.angle_beta   90.00
_cell.angle_gamma   90.00
#
_symmetry.space_group_name_H-M   'P 1'
#
loop_
_entity.id
_entity.type
_entity.pdbx_description
1 polymer ?
#
loop_
_entity_poly.entity_id
_entity_poly.type
_entity_poly.pdbx_seq_one_letter_code
_entity_poly.pdbx_strand_id
1 'polypeptide(L)' 'MSSWQYVIGLILALTALAAALATPFFLAHARTERDHGPDCWWCHPHFPHRPNKR' A
#
# COMPACT_ATOMS: atom_id res chain seq x y z
N MET A 1 -25.41 -19.71 -11.97
CA MET A 1 -24.21 -18.87 -11.81
C MET A 1 -23.03 -19.65 -12.37
N SER A 2 -22.32 -19.10 -13.35
CA SER A 2 -21.17 -19.78 -13.95
C SER A 2 -19.97 -19.71 -13.00
N SER A 3 -19.15 -20.77 -12.93
CA SER A 3 -17.91 -20.78 -12.15
C SER A 3 -17.01 -19.57 -12.46
N TRP A 4 -17.01 -19.11 -13.71
CA TRP A 4 -16.28 -17.91 -14.13
C TRP A 4 -16.80 -16.62 -13.49
N GLN A 5 -18.12 -16.49 -13.32
CA GLN A 5 -18.71 -15.32 -12.66
C GLN A 5 -18.30 -15.26 -11.18
N TYR A 6 -18.22 -16.42 -10.52
CA TYR A 6 -17.73 -16.53 -9.14
C TYR A 6 -16.26 -16.14 -9.02
N VAL A 7 -15.41 -16.64 -9.92
CA VAL A 7 -13.98 -16.30 -9.92
C VAL A 7 -13.79 -14.80 -10.13
N ILE A 8 -14.49 -14.21 -11.10
CA ILE A 8 -14.44 -12.76 -11.35
C ILE A 8 -14.91 -11.98 -10.13
N GLY A 9 -16.05 -12.37 -9.53
CA GLY A 9 -16.59 -11.72 -8.35
C GLY A 9 -15.63 -11.81 -7.15
N LEU A 10 -14.98 -12.95 -6.95
CA LEU A 10 -13.99 -13.15 -5.90
C LEU A 10 -12.77 -12.25 -6.10
N ILE A 11 -12.23 -12.19 -7.32
CA ILE A 11 -11.09 -11.32 -7.65
C ILE A 11 -11.43 -9.85 -7.38
N LEU A 12 -12.61 -9.40 -7.80
CA LEU A 12 -13.06 -8.03 -7.56
C LEU A 12 -13.22 -7.74 -6.07
N ALA A 13 -13.83 -8.66 -5.31
CA ALA A 13 -14.00 -8.52 -3.86
C ALA A 13 -12.65 -8.45 -3.12
N LEU A 14 -11.71 -9.32 -3.48
CA LEU A 14 -10.36 -9.31 -2.89
C LEU A 14 -9.59 -8.04 -3.25
N THR A 15 -9.71 -7.57 -4.49
CA THR A 15 -9.08 -6.31 -4.93
C THR A 15 -9.66 -5.11 -4.18
N ALA A 16 -10.99 -5.06 -4.03
CA ALA A 16 -11.66 -4.00 -3.30
C ALA A 16 -11.27 -4.00 -1.81
N LEU A 17 -11.19 -5.19 -1.19
CA LEU A 17 -10.75 -5.33 0.19
C LEU A 17 -9.30 -4.86 0.37
N ALA A 18 -8.40 -5.27 -0.53
CA ALA A 18 -7.01 -4.83 -0.53
C ALA A 18 -6.90 -3.30 -0.66
N ALA A 19 -7.66 -2.69 -1.56
CA ALA A 19 -7.69 -1.23 -1.73
C ALA A 19 -8.23 -0.52 -0.48
N ALA A 20 -9.32 -1.01 0.11
CA ALA A 20 -9.90 -0.45 1.33
C ALA A 20 -8.91 -0.50 2.50
N LEU A 21 -8.15 -1.59 2.63
CA LEU A 21 -7.14 -1.74 3.66
C LEU A 21 -5.90 -0.88 3.39
N ALA A 22 -5.44 -0.75 2.13
CA ALA A 22 -4.24 0.03 1.79
C ALA A 22 -4.47 1.55 1.85
N THR A 23 -5.68 2.02 1.55
CA THR A 23 -6.04 3.45 1.49
C THR A 23 -5.72 4.24 2.77
N PRO A 24 -6.12 3.81 3.99
CA PRO A 24 -5.82 4.57 5.20
C PRO A 24 -4.32 4.69 5.47
N PHE A 25 -3.56 3.62 5.22
CA PHE A 25 -2.11 3.67 5.37
C PHE A 25 -1.50 4.63 4.34
N PHE A 26 -1.97 4.62 3.09
CA PHE A 26 -1.50 5.54 2.06
C PHE A 26 -1.80 7.00 2.41
N LEU A 27 -3.02 7.30 2.89
CA LEU A 27 -3.41 8.64 3.33
C LEU A 27 -2.63 9.11 4.55
N ALA A 28 -2.36 8.22 5.51
CA ALA A 28 -1.54 8.52 6.67
C ALA A 28 -0.11 8.89 6.24
N HIS A 29 0.47 8.10 5.35
CA HIS A 29 1.81 8.33 4.81
C HIS A 29 1.91 9.61 3.97
N ALA A 30 0.93 9.90 3.12
CA ALA A 30 0.93 11.08 2.27
C ALA A 30 0.76 12.40 3.03
N ARG A 31 0.23 12.38 4.26
CA ARG A 31 0.11 13.58 5.11
C ARG A 31 1.40 13.96 5.81
N THR A 32 2.33 13.03 5.96
CA THR A 32 3.58 13.24 6.70
C THR A 32 4.69 13.60 5.72
N GLU A 33 4.78 14.88 5.33
CA GLU A 33 5.86 15.36 4.42
C GLU A 33 7.27 15.07 4.94
N ARG A 34 7.44 14.93 6.27
CA ARG A 34 8.70 14.55 6.90
C ARG A 34 9.17 13.14 6.52
N ASP A 35 8.24 12.27 6.13
CA ASP A 35 8.50 10.87 5.80
C ASP A 35 8.63 10.64 4.29
N HIS A 36 8.86 11.67 3.46
CA HIS A 36 9.14 11.52 2.02
C HIS A 36 10.63 11.62 1.66
N GLY A 37 11.51 11.61 2.66
CA GLY A 37 12.96 11.58 2.44
C GLY A 37 13.44 10.25 1.85
N PRO A 38 14.74 10.16 1.49
CA PRO A 38 15.35 8.93 0.94
C PRO A 38 15.29 7.73 1.88
N ASP A 39 15.01 7.97 3.16
CA ASP A 39 14.83 6.95 4.21
C ASP A 39 13.38 6.46 4.33
N CYS A 40 12.48 6.80 3.40
CA CYS A 40 11.11 6.31 3.40
C CYS A 40 10.95 4.99 2.65
N TRP A 41 10.58 3.90 3.32
CA TRP A 41 10.45 2.59 2.66
C TRP A 41 9.24 2.56 1.74
N TRP A 42 8.25 3.39 1.99
CA TRP A 42 7.06 3.44 1.16
C TRP A 42 7.38 4.11 -0.18
N CYS A 43 8.01 5.28 -0.17
CA CYS A 43 8.42 5.99 -1.39
C CYS A 43 9.60 5.30 -2.09
N HIS A 44 10.51 4.70 -1.30
CA HIS A 44 11.75 4.11 -1.77
C HIS A 44 11.94 2.69 -1.20
N PRO A 45 11.13 1.71 -1.62
CA PRO A 45 11.19 0.33 -1.09
C PRO A 45 12.52 -0.38 -1.37
N HIS A 46 13.36 0.19 -2.25
CA HIS A 46 14.66 -0.36 -2.62
C HIS A 46 15.85 0.44 -2.07
N PHE A 47 15.62 1.55 -1.37
CA PHE A 47 16.72 2.26 -0.70
C PHE A 47 17.01 1.59 0.65
N PRO A 48 18.28 1.26 0.94
CA PRO A 48 18.64 0.67 2.21
C PRO A 48 18.39 1.70 3.32
N HIS A 49 17.41 1.42 4.18
CA HIS A 49 17.15 2.18 5.39
C HIS A 49 18.39 2.20 6.26
N ARG A 50 19.10 3.33 6.23
CA ARG A 50 20.13 3.59 7.21
C ARG A 50 19.44 4.34 8.35
N PRO A 51 19.25 3.75 9.53
CA PRO A 51 18.74 4.50 10.66
C PRO A 51 19.69 5.67 10.91
N ASN A 52 19.22 6.89 10.67
CA ASN A 52 19.98 8.10 10.91
C ASN A 52 20.23 8.22 12.42
N LYS A 53 21.41 7.81 12.87
CA LYS A 53 21.91 8.15 14.20
C LYS A 53 22.33 9.62 14.17
N ARG A 54 21.41 10.55 14.43
CA ARG A 54 21.72 11.90 14.89
C ARG A 54 20.62 12.45 15.76
#